data_AF-A0A4R1G9G4-F1
#
_entry.id   AF-A0A4R1G9G4-F1
#
_cell.length_a   1.000
_cell.length_b   1.000
_cell.length_c   1.000
_cell.angle_alpha   90.00
_cell.angle_beta   90.00
_cell.angle_gamma   90.00
#
_symmetry.space_group_name_H-M   'P 1'
#
loop_
_entity.id
_entity.type
_entity.pdbx_description
1 polymer ?
#
loop_
_entity_poly.entity_id
_entity_poly.type
_entity_poly.pdbx_seq_one_letter_code
_entity_poly.pdbx_strand_id
1 'polypeptide(L)'
;MPFINDRLDQNQRGLEQGSPLPASASGYKSRFTFNPDAVVDLLKRKIAGQRPVIEALGAQLRVVKADICEPGRPLYVTLFIGDTGVGKTEIVRLLANAIHGSPDSFCRIDMNTLSQSHYSAAITGAPPGYVGSKEGVTLFNEDLIAGSYGRPGIVLFDEIEKASNDVARALMNILDAGKLKLASGNRELDFSNSLIFMTSNVGSRAWVDLQREARGPWIKRLKNHLKPVHHSRAALIEDALHERFDPEFLNRIDRIELFEPLTTEHLETIITLELERTNRTLKRKGVEAQLDPAAVALLRAKGFDPEFGARSIRRSFRELVVLPLASALLANPPATGTQARTSLFRGQVRGDLIHFSPVSASSREPQQPPKQHDPATLRSEQRPDEQHSQRHFSHHVSSQNHSSENLSSENNPSQTEPSPERAGQEMKP
;
A
#
# COMPACT_ATOMS: atom_id res chain seq x y z
N MET A 1 54.43 18.27 -16.56
CA MET A 1 53.12 17.61 -16.74
C MET A 1 53.17 16.93 -18.10
N PRO A 2 53.05 15.60 -18.21
CA PRO A 2 53.10 14.95 -19.52
C PRO A 2 51.86 15.35 -20.33
N PHE A 3 52.04 15.54 -21.64
CA PHE A 3 51.00 16.00 -22.54
C PHE A 3 49.94 14.89 -22.76
N ILE A 4 48.71 15.29 -23.07
CA ILE A 4 47.54 14.42 -23.27
C ILE A 4 47.82 13.24 -24.24
N ASN A 5 48.72 13.43 -25.20
CA ASN A 5 49.08 12.40 -26.17
C ASN A 5 49.87 11.23 -25.55
N ASP A 6 50.72 11.49 -24.54
CA ASP A 6 51.51 10.43 -23.89
C ASP A 6 50.63 9.47 -23.07
N ARG A 7 49.47 9.96 -22.58
CA ARG A 7 48.49 9.15 -21.86
C ARG A 7 47.60 8.32 -22.79
N LEU A 8 47.32 8.83 -23.99
CA LEU A 8 46.57 8.08 -25.01
C LEU A 8 47.39 6.91 -25.55
N ASP A 9 48.69 7.13 -25.79
CA ASP A 9 49.63 6.09 -26.21
C ASP A 9 49.80 4.99 -25.15
N GLN A 10 49.85 5.35 -23.86
CA GLN A 10 49.92 4.38 -22.77
C GLN A 10 48.63 3.55 -22.64
N ASN A 11 47.45 4.17 -22.86
CA ASN A 11 46.18 3.45 -22.85
C ASN A 11 45.99 2.54 -24.07
N GLN A 12 46.48 2.95 -25.24
CA GLN A 12 46.45 2.10 -26.45
C GLN A 12 47.38 0.90 -26.31
N ARG A 13 48.59 1.08 -25.77
CA ARG A 13 49.52 -0.03 -25.48
C ARG A 13 48.99 -0.98 -24.40
N GLY A 14 48.19 -0.48 -23.46
CA GLY A 14 47.49 -1.30 -22.46
C GLY A 14 46.32 -2.12 -22.99
N LEU A 15 45.74 -1.73 -24.14
CA LEU A 15 44.67 -2.47 -24.82
C LEU A 15 45.22 -3.63 -25.68
N GLU A 16 46.44 -3.51 -26.19
CA GLU A 16 47.10 -4.54 -27.01
C GLU A 16 47.68 -5.70 -26.19
N GLN A 17 47.93 -5.49 -24.88
CA GLN A 17 48.40 -6.53 -23.97
C GLN A 17 47.22 -7.11 -23.19
N GLY A 18 46.60 -8.15 -23.76
CA GLY A 18 45.39 -8.81 -23.28
C GLY A 18 45.40 -9.24 -21.81
N SER A 19 44.99 -8.31 -20.94
CA SER A 19 44.42 -8.62 -19.63
C SER A 19 42.91 -8.39 -19.73
N PRO A 20 42.06 -9.38 -19.41
CA PRO A 20 40.64 -9.13 -19.32
C PRO A 20 40.43 -8.14 -18.18
N LEU A 21 40.01 -6.91 -18.50
CA LEU A 21 39.47 -6.00 -17.51
C LEU A 21 38.34 -6.77 -16.79
N PRO A 22 38.35 -6.87 -15.44
CA PRO A 22 37.25 -7.49 -14.75
C PRO A 22 36.00 -6.71 -15.13
N ALA A 23 35.02 -7.41 -15.70
CA ALA A 23 33.72 -6.86 -16.01
C ALA A 23 33.09 -6.38 -14.68
N SER A 24 33.36 -5.14 -14.30
CA SER A 24 32.54 -4.45 -13.32
C SER A 24 31.14 -4.45 -13.92
N ALA A 25 30.23 -5.22 -13.33
CA ALA A 25 28.84 -5.23 -13.73
C ALA A 25 28.31 -3.80 -13.62
N SER A 26 28.30 -3.07 -14.74
CA SER A 26 27.77 -1.72 -14.81
C SER A 26 26.25 -1.85 -14.85
N GLY A 27 25.67 -2.22 -13.70
CA GLY A 27 24.23 -2.15 -13.51
C GLY A 27 23.74 -0.72 -13.70
N TYR A 28 22.51 -0.59 -14.18
CA TYR A 28 21.81 0.69 -14.28
C TYR A 28 21.91 1.47 -12.95
N LYS A 29 22.50 2.67 -12.98
CA LYS A 29 22.70 3.50 -11.79
C LYS A 29 21.53 4.47 -11.62
N SER A 30 20.62 4.09 -10.74
CA SER A 30 19.53 4.96 -10.29
C SER A 30 20.00 6.03 -9.30
N ARG A 31 19.44 7.24 -9.39
CA ARG A 31 19.60 8.27 -8.36
C ARG A 31 18.95 7.90 -7.03
N PHE A 32 17.90 7.09 -7.05
CA PHE A 32 17.17 6.72 -5.85
C PHE A 32 17.91 5.67 -5.04
N THR A 33 17.95 5.82 -3.73
CA THR A 33 18.78 4.98 -2.84
C THR A 33 18.03 3.78 -2.25
N PHE A 34 16.70 3.77 -2.29
CA PHE A 34 15.90 2.67 -1.74
C PHE A 34 15.93 1.42 -2.63
N ASN A 35 15.63 0.27 -2.03
CA ASN A 35 15.47 -1.02 -2.72
C ASN A 35 13.98 -1.42 -2.75
N PRO A 36 13.32 -1.46 -3.93
CA PRO A 36 11.91 -1.83 -4.05
C PRO A 36 11.56 -3.20 -3.44
N ASP A 37 12.40 -4.21 -3.63
CA ASP A 37 12.12 -5.58 -3.14
C ASP A 37 12.17 -5.62 -1.61
N ALA A 38 13.14 -4.93 -1.01
CA ALA A 38 13.23 -4.82 0.45
C ALA A 38 12.02 -4.07 1.05
N VAL A 39 11.50 -3.06 0.34
CA VAL A 39 10.27 -2.35 0.73
C VAL A 39 9.07 -3.30 0.66
N VAL A 40 8.90 -4.02 -0.45
CA VAL A 40 7.80 -4.98 -0.64
C VAL A 40 7.84 -6.04 0.46
N ASP A 41 9.01 -6.60 0.75
CA ASP A 41 9.18 -7.60 1.81
C ASP A 41 8.83 -7.05 3.20
N LEU A 42 9.21 -5.80 3.48
CA LEU A 42 8.81 -5.14 4.72
C LEU A 42 7.29 -5.00 4.81
N LEU A 43 6.64 -4.51 3.76
CA LEU A 43 5.19 -4.36 3.70
C LEU A 43 4.51 -5.71 3.87
N LYS A 44 4.99 -6.74 3.16
CA LYS A 44 4.43 -8.09 3.23
C LYS A 44 4.49 -8.72 4.63
N ARG A 45 5.50 -8.36 5.43
CA ARG A 45 5.65 -8.81 6.83
C ARG A 45 4.82 -7.99 7.83
N LYS A 46 4.56 -6.71 7.53
CA LYS A 46 3.97 -5.75 8.48
C LYS A 46 2.53 -5.36 8.18
N ILE A 47 2.01 -5.70 7.00
CA ILE A 47 0.63 -5.51 6.60
C ILE A 47 -0.05 -6.88 6.51
N ALA A 48 -1.14 -7.04 7.25
CA ALA A 48 -1.98 -8.22 7.16
C ALA A 48 -2.91 -8.11 5.94
N GLY A 49 -2.83 -9.09 5.04
CA GLY A 49 -3.57 -9.09 3.78
C GLY A 49 -3.01 -8.11 2.74
N GLN A 50 -3.87 -7.61 1.87
CA GLN A 50 -3.58 -6.56 0.87
C GLN A 50 -2.46 -6.91 -0.12
N ARG A 51 -2.29 -8.21 -0.43
CA ARG A 51 -1.23 -8.66 -1.35
C ARG A 51 -1.29 -7.98 -2.72
N PRO A 52 -2.46 -7.86 -3.37
CA PRO A 52 -2.53 -7.21 -4.70
C PRO A 52 -2.02 -5.77 -4.67
N VAL A 53 -2.41 -4.98 -3.66
CA VAL A 53 -1.97 -3.58 -3.49
C VAL A 53 -0.46 -3.50 -3.26
N ILE A 54 0.11 -4.40 -2.44
CA ILE A 54 1.54 -4.41 -2.15
C ILE A 54 2.36 -4.77 -3.41
N GLU A 55 1.90 -5.72 -4.22
CA GLU A 55 2.57 -6.08 -5.48
C GLU A 55 2.50 -4.95 -6.51
N ALA A 56 1.33 -4.31 -6.65
CA ALA A 56 1.16 -3.18 -7.55
C ALA A 56 2.06 -2.00 -7.16
N LEU A 57 2.13 -1.67 -5.86
CA LEU A 57 3.06 -0.67 -5.35
C LEU A 57 4.51 -1.06 -5.62
N GLY A 58 4.87 -2.33 -5.43
CA GLY A 58 6.21 -2.85 -5.73
C GLY A 58 6.61 -2.67 -7.19
N ALA A 59 5.69 -2.94 -8.13
CA ALA A 59 5.91 -2.70 -9.55
C ALA A 59 6.20 -1.21 -9.83
N GLN A 60 5.41 -0.30 -9.25
CA GLN A 60 5.59 1.14 -9.45
C GLN A 60 6.87 1.67 -8.80
N LEU A 61 7.23 1.17 -7.62
CA LEU A 61 8.51 1.51 -6.99
C LEU A 61 9.72 1.09 -7.83
N ARG A 62 9.61 0.04 -8.66
CA ARG A 62 10.66 -0.33 -9.62
C ARG A 62 10.75 0.65 -10.79
N VAL A 63 9.63 1.19 -11.27
CA VAL A 63 9.60 2.26 -12.28
C VAL A 63 10.28 3.52 -11.73
N VAL A 64 9.90 3.93 -10.52
CA VAL A 64 10.53 5.07 -9.82
C VAL A 64 12.01 4.80 -9.61
N LYS A 65 12.38 3.61 -9.13
CA LYS A 65 13.79 3.21 -8.96
C LYS A 65 14.54 3.22 -10.29
N ALA A 66 13.90 2.89 -11.40
CA ALA A 66 14.50 2.99 -12.73
C ALA A 66 14.55 4.43 -13.27
N ASP A 67 14.03 5.43 -12.54
CA ASP A 67 14.08 6.86 -12.87
C ASP A 67 13.60 7.18 -14.31
N ILE A 68 12.54 6.48 -14.73
CA ILE A 68 11.90 6.62 -16.04
C ILE A 68 10.48 7.20 -15.95
N CYS A 69 10.19 7.93 -14.87
CA CYS A 69 8.92 8.64 -14.68
C CYS A 69 8.84 9.88 -15.57
N GLU A 70 7.62 10.37 -15.81
CA GLU A 70 7.40 11.59 -16.60
C GLU A 70 7.97 12.83 -15.89
N PRO A 71 8.84 13.62 -16.54
CA PRO A 71 9.41 14.82 -15.92
C PRO A 71 8.34 15.88 -15.58
N GLY A 72 8.48 16.53 -14.43
CA GLY A 72 7.59 17.62 -14.01
C GLY A 72 6.28 17.14 -13.38
N ARG A 73 5.93 15.86 -13.46
CA ARG A 73 4.82 15.25 -12.72
C ARG A 73 5.32 14.58 -11.43
N PRO A 74 4.44 14.37 -10.44
CA PRO A 74 4.78 13.49 -9.32
C PRO A 74 5.23 12.12 -9.82
N LEU A 75 6.18 11.51 -9.11
CA LEU A 75 6.79 10.24 -9.52
C LEU A 75 5.79 9.08 -9.58
N TYR A 76 4.74 9.17 -8.75
CA TYR A 76 3.64 8.23 -8.69
C TYR A 76 2.46 8.84 -7.94
N VAL A 77 1.25 8.71 -8.48
CA VAL A 77 0.00 9.15 -7.88
C VAL A 77 -0.95 7.97 -7.73
N THR A 78 -1.35 7.66 -6.49
CA THR A 78 -2.28 6.56 -6.23
C THR A 78 -3.40 6.92 -5.27
N LEU A 79 -4.57 6.36 -5.52
CA LEU A 79 -5.75 6.46 -4.66
C LEU A 79 -6.06 5.11 -4.01
N PHE A 80 -5.96 5.07 -2.69
CA PHE A 80 -6.29 3.91 -1.88
C PHE A 80 -7.75 3.97 -1.45
N ILE A 81 -8.55 3.01 -1.93
CA ILE A 81 -9.97 2.87 -1.56
C ILE A 81 -10.17 1.68 -0.63
N GLY A 82 -10.91 1.86 0.45
CA GLY A 82 -11.35 0.75 1.29
C GLY A 82 -11.94 1.20 2.62
N ASP A 83 -12.26 0.25 3.49
CA ASP A 83 -12.82 0.55 4.82
C ASP A 83 -11.80 1.23 5.75
N THR A 84 -12.28 1.74 6.89
CA THR A 84 -11.40 2.23 7.95
C THR A 84 -10.58 1.07 8.56
N GLY A 85 -9.31 1.32 8.86
CA GLY A 85 -8.48 0.35 9.58
C GLY A 85 -7.98 -0.84 8.77
N VAL A 86 -8.09 -0.84 7.43
CA VAL A 86 -7.58 -1.92 6.55
C VAL A 86 -6.10 -1.81 6.18
N GLY A 87 -5.45 -0.68 6.52
CA GLY A 87 -4.00 -0.50 6.34
C GLY A 87 -3.56 0.59 5.36
N LYS A 88 -4.48 1.37 4.78
CA LYS A 88 -4.18 2.45 3.81
C LYS A 88 -3.04 3.38 4.27
N THR A 89 -3.22 4.04 5.41
CA THR A 89 -2.21 4.94 6.01
C THR A 89 -0.97 4.19 6.54
N GLU A 90 -1.14 2.94 6.96
CA GLU A 90 -0.04 2.14 7.53
C GLU A 90 0.98 1.76 6.44
N ILE A 91 0.55 1.49 5.21
CA ILE A 91 1.43 1.27 4.07
C ILE A 91 2.32 2.50 3.83
N VAL A 92 1.74 3.70 3.81
CA VAL A 92 2.48 4.95 3.62
C VAL A 92 3.51 5.17 4.74
N ARG A 93 3.10 4.92 5.99
CA ARG A 93 3.98 5.01 7.17
C ARG A 93 5.16 4.04 7.09
N LEU A 94 4.92 2.80 6.65
CA LEU A 94 5.97 1.80 6.47
C LEU A 94 6.89 2.12 5.30
N LEU A 95 6.35 2.68 4.22
CA LEU A 95 7.11 3.16 3.08
C LEU A 95 8.05 4.30 3.49
N ALA A 96 7.54 5.28 4.25
CA ALA A 96 8.36 6.36 4.82
C ALA A 96 9.49 5.81 5.69
N ASN A 97 9.19 4.84 6.55
CA ASN A 97 10.21 4.18 7.33
C ASN A 97 11.25 3.44 6.48
N ALA A 98 10.85 2.82 5.37
CA ALA A 98 11.75 2.08 4.50
C ALA A 98 12.67 2.98 3.67
N ILE A 99 12.15 4.13 3.20
CA ILE A 99 12.89 5.06 2.33
C ILE A 99 13.70 6.06 3.15
N HIS A 100 13.11 6.62 4.20
CA HIS A 100 13.68 7.72 5.00
C HIS A 100 14.18 7.28 6.38
N GLY A 101 13.94 6.04 6.79
CA GLY A 101 14.36 5.52 8.09
C GLY A 101 13.48 5.95 9.27
N SER A 102 12.42 6.71 9.01
CA SER A 102 11.47 7.15 10.03
C SER A 102 10.03 7.02 9.52
N PRO A 103 9.10 6.48 10.33
CA PRO A 103 7.71 6.32 9.94
C PRO A 103 6.94 7.64 9.78
N ASP A 104 7.45 8.72 10.35
CA ASP A 104 6.81 10.03 10.35
C ASP A 104 7.41 10.98 9.29
N SER A 105 8.37 10.49 8.49
CA SER A 105 9.02 11.24 7.40
C SER A 105 8.16 11.26 6.14
N PHE A 106 6.95 11.80 6.25
CA PHE A 106 6.06 12.06 5.13
C PHE A 106 5.13 13.24 5.45
N CYS A 107 4.73 13.99 4.42
CA CYS A 107 3.80 15.11 4.56
C CYS A 107 2.36 14.57 4.59
N ARG A 108 1.74 14.53 5.76
CA ARG A 108 0.33 14.15 5.91
C ARG A 108 -0.57 15.38 5.93
N ILE A 109 -1.56 15.39 5.06
CA ILE A 109 -2.53 16.47 4.93
C ILE A 109 -3.91 15.84 5.05
N ASP A 110 -4.61 16.21 6.12
CA ASP A 110 -5.98 15.77 6.39
C ASP A 110 -6.95 16.68 5.61
N MET A 111 -7.71 16.09 4.69
CA MET A 111 -8.60 16.84 3.79
C MET A 111 -9.80 17.45 4.51
N ASN A 112 -10.16 16.93 5.68
CA ASN A 112 -11.18 17.56 6.53
C ASN A 112 -10.64 18.80 7.25
N THR A 113 -9.34 18.84 7.57
CA THR A 113 -8.70 20.06 8.08
C THR A 113 -8.54 21.09 6.97
N LEU A 114 -8.13 20.64 5.79
CA LEU A 114 -7.87 21.51 4.66
C LEU A 114 -9.15 22.12 4.05
N SER A 115 -10.29 21.44 4.16
CA SER A 115 -11.58 21.97 3.71
C SER A 115 -12.11 23.13 4.56
N GLN A 116 -11.52 23.41 5.73
CA GLN A 116 -11.86 24.57 6.53
C GLN A 116 -11.37 25.87 5.87
N SER A 117 -12.15 26.94 5.97
CA SER A 117 -11.95 28.20 5.24
C SER A 117 -10.58 28.86 5.46
N HIS A 118 -10.01 28.75 6.66
CA HIS A 118 -8.70 29.34 6.97
C HIS A 118 -7.52 28.61 6.32
N TYR A 119 -7.59 27.27 6.18
CA TYR A 119 -6.51 26.46 5.61
C TYR A 119 -6.63 26.32 4.10
N SER A 120 -7.86 26.18 3.58
CA SER A 120 -8.13 26.20 2.14
C SER A 120 -7.66 27.51 1.51
N ALA A 121 -7.88 28.66 2.16
CA ALA A 121 -7.44 29.97 1.66
C ALA A 121 -5.94 30.08 1.39
N ALA A 122 -5.10 29.30 2.09
CA ALA A 122 -3.65 29.27 1.81
C ALA A 122 -3.33 28.65 0.44
N ILE A 123 -4.19 27.75 -0.04
CA ILE A 123 -4.07 27.09 -1.33
C ILE A 123 -4.87 27.84 -2.40
N THR A 124 -6.14 28.17 -2.11
CA THR A 124 -7.12 28.62 -3.09
C THR A 124 -7.26 30.13 -3.17
N GLY A 125 -6.72 30.86 -2.19
CA GLY A 125 -6.97 32.29 -2.00
C GLY A 125 -8.08 32.58 -1.02
N ALA A 126 -8.00 33.75 -0.38
CA ALA A 126 -9.07 34.24 0.49
C ALA A 126 -10.31 34.60 -0.34
N PRO A 127 -11.51 34.23 0.11
CA PRO A 127 -12.75 34.72 -0.51
C PRO A 127 -12.84 36.25 -0.47
N PRO A 128 -13.54 36.90 -1.42
CA PRO A 128 -13.73 38.35 -1.42
C PRO A 128 -14.31 38.85 -0.08
N GLY A 129 -13.65 39.83 0.55
CA GLY A 129 -14.07 40.43 1.83
C GLY A 129 -13.41 39.86 3.10
N TYR A 130 -12.57 38.83 2.99
CA TYR A 130 -11.75 38.33 4.09
C TYR A 130 -10.33 38.92 4.02
N VAL A 131 -9.85 39.51 5.13
CA VAL A 131 -8.45 39.95 5.24
C VAL A 131 -7.57 38.70 5.25
N GLY A 132 -6.57 38.65 4.36
CA GLY A 132 -5.78 37.47 4.01
C GLY A 132 -5.25 36.65 5.18
N SER A 133 -5.13 35.33 4.97
CA SER A 133 -4.56 34.40 5.94
C SER A 133 -3.16 34.86 6.32
N LYS A 134 -2.91 35.09 7.61
CA LYS A 134 -1.56 35.34 8.10
C LYS A 134 -0.64 34.20 7.64
N GLU A 135 0.36 34.57 6.85
CA GLU A 135 1.46 33.72 6.39
C GLU A 135 2.09 33.03 7.60
N GLY A 136 2.07 31.70 7.65
CA GLY A 136 2.83 30.99 8.69
C GLY A 136 2.39 29.57 9.02
N VAL A 137 1.18 29.15 8.65
CA VAL A 137 0.69 27.79 8.94
C VAL A 137 0.12 27.15 7.69
N THR A 138 0.98 26.83 6.73
CA THR A 138 0.61 25.92 5.65
C THR A 138 0.67 24.50 6.20
N LEU A 139 -0.36 23.68 5.94
CA LEU A 139 -0.35 22.25 6.25
C LEU A 139 0.74 21.49 5.46
N PHE A 140 1.29 22.14 4.43
CA PHE A 140 2.36 21.62 3.59
C PHE A 140 3.72 21.85 4.23
N ASN A 141 4.46 20.75 4.38
CA ASN A 141 5.88 20.77 4.72
C ASN A 141 6.69 20.60 3.44
N GLU A 142 7.33 21.68 2.98
CA GLU A 142 8.08 21.74 1.73
C GLU A 142 9.20 20.70 1.66
N ASP A 143 9.96 20.51 2.75
CA ASP A 143 11.06 19.55 2.80
C ASP A 143 10.56 18.10 2.66
N LEU A 144 9.43 17.76 3.30
CA LEU A 144 8.84 16.43 3.21
C LEU A 144 8.19 16.16 1.85
N ILE A 145 7.71 17.20 1.17
CA ILE A 145 7.11 17.12 -0.16
C ILE A 145 8.22 16.93 -1.21
N ALA A 146 9.23 17.79 -1.22
CA ALA A 146 10.31 17.72 -2.21
C ALA A 146 11.23 16.50 -1.98
N GLY A 147 11.40 16.09 -0.72
CA GLY A 147 12.34 15.04 -0.35
C GLY A 147 13.79 15.44 -0.65
N SER A 148 14.56 14.51 -1.21
CA SER A 148 15.95 14.75 -1.62
C SER A 148 16.25 14.10 -2.96
N TYR A 149 17.37 14.46 -3.58
CA TYR A 149 17.76 13.92 -4.90
C TYR A 149 17.68 12.39 -4.99
N GLY A 150 18.10 11.68 -3.93
CA GLY A 150 18.10 10.22 -3.88
C GLY A 150 16.99 9.57 -3.05
N ARG A 151 16.05 10.35 -2.51
CA ARG A 151 14.89 9.83 -1.77
C ARG A 151 13.66 10.67 -2.09
N PRO A 152 12.62 10.09 -2.71
CA PRO A 152 11.44 10.85 -3.07
C PRO A 152 10.73 11.37 -1.81
N GLY A 153 10.11 12.53 -1.91
CA GLY A 153 9.16 12.96 -0.89
C GLY A 153 7.96 12.01 -0.85
N ILE A 154 7.28 11.94 0.28
CA ILE A 154 6.08 11.11 0.44
C ILE A 154 4.99 12.02 0.94
N VAL A 155 3.88 12.08 0.20
CA VAL A 155 2.74 12.94 0.51
C VAL A 155 1.51 12.07 0.67
N LEU A 156 0.76 12.29 1.74
CA LEU A 156 -0.52 11.64 2.00
C LEU A 156 -1.64 12.68 2.10
N PHE A 157 -2.55 12.66 1.15
CA PHE A 157 -3.84 13.34 1.24
C PHE A 157 -4.87 12.37 1.81
N ASP A 158 -5.17 12.51 3.10
CA ASP A 158 -6.02 11.57 3.83
C ASP A 158 -7.50 11.99 3.75
N GLU A 159 -8.39 11.03 3.51
CA GLU A 159 -9.85 11.23 3.42
C GLU A 159 -10.26 12.23 2.32
N ILE A 160 -9.78 12.02 1.10
CA ILE A 160 -9.98 12.91 -0.05
C ILE A 160 -11.44 13.20 -0.40
N GLU A 161 -12.37 12.31 -0.02
CA GLU A 161 -13.81 12.56 -0.11
C GLU A 161 -14.31 13.70 0.79
N LYS A 162 -13.49 14.24 1.69
CA LYS A 162 -13.82 15.38 2.55
C LYS A 162 -13.35 16.71 2.00
N ALA A 163 -12.56 16.71 0.93
CA ALA A 163 -12.10 17.93 0.29
C ALA A 163 -13.27 18.73 -0.31
N SER A 164 -13.12 20.06 -0.30
CA SER A 164 -13.99 20.96 -1.05
C SER A 164 -13.62 20.96 -2.54
N ASN A 165 -14.52 21.44 -3.40
CA ASN A 165 -14.28 21.49 -4.85
C ASN A 165 -13.06 22.35 -5.21
N ASP A 166 -12.82 23.46 -4.48
CA ASP A 166 -11.67 24.32 -4.74
C ASP A 166 -10.35 23.65 -4.35
N VAL A 167 -10.34 22.88 -3.26
CA VAL A 167 -9.20 22.04 -2.88
C VAL A 167 -8.97 20.94 -3.93
N ALA A 168 -10.03 20.27 -4.40
CA ALA A 168 -9.92 19.25 -5.43
C ALA A 168 -9.30 19.80 -6.73
N ARG A 169 -9.71 21.00 -7.16
CA ARG A 169 -9.12 21.70 -8.32
C ARG A 169 -7.64 22.03 -8.12
N ALA A 170 -7.28 22.52 -6.94
CA ALA A 170 -5.88 22.78 -6.63
C ALA A 170 -5.02 21.50 -6.63
N LEU A 171 -5.59 20.39 -6.17
CA LEU A 171 -4.93 19.08 -6.23
C LEU A 171 -4.72 18.62 -7.67
N MET A 172 -5.66 18.82 -8.59
CA MET A 172 -5.47 18.46 -10.00
C MET A 172 -4.20 19.08 -10.59
N ASN A 173 -3.93 20.37 -10.30
CA ASN A 173 -2.70 21.03 -10.73
C ASN A 173 -1.43 20.35 -10.18
N ILE A 174 -1.48 19.84 -8.95
CA ILE A 174 -0.37 19.08 -8.36
C ILE A 174 -0.17 17.76 -9.11
N LEU A 175 -1.25 17.03 -9.41
CA LEU A 175 -1.17 15.74 -10.10
C LEU A 175 -0.65 15.88 -11.55
N ASP A 176 -0.88 17.04 -12.15
CA ASP A 176 -0.56 17.33 -13.55
C ASP A 176 0.80 17.97 -13.79
N ALA A 177 1.13 18.97 -12.98
CA ALA A 177 2.30 19.81 -13.18
C ALA A 177 3.31 19.69 -12.05
N GLY A 178 3.04 18.82 -11.07
CA GLY A 178 3.89 18.62 -9.90
C GLY A 178 4.09 19.89 -9.10
N LYS A 179 3.20 20.89 -9.21
CA LYS A 179 3.41 22.23 -8.66
C LYS A 179 2.16 22.76 -8.00
N LEU A 180 2.35 23.44 -6.88
CA LEU A 180 1.30 24.22 -6.23
C LEU A 180 1.78 25.65 -5.96
N LYS A 181 1.19 26.62 -6.65
CA LYS A 181 1.35 28.04 -6.30
C LYS A 181 0.42 28.37 -5.14
N LEU A 182 1.00 28.81 -4.03
CA LEU A 182 0.21 29.27 -2.88
C LEU A 182 -0.44 30.62 -3.17
N ALA A 183 -1.56 30.89 -2.50
CA ALA A 183 -2.36 32.08 -2.73
C ALA A 183 -1.63 33.42 -2.51
N SER A 184 -0.55 33.44 -1.73
CA SER A 184 0.28 34.64 -1.55
C SER A 184 1.12 34.99 -2.80
N GLY A 185 1.14 34.12 -3.81
CA GLY A 185 1.82 34.35 -5.10
C GLY A 185 3.34 34.22 -5.07
N ASN A 186 3.95 34.32 -3.88
CA ASN A 186 5.41 34.37 -3.72
C ASN A 186 6.05 32.99 -3.47
N ARG A 187 5.26 31.92 -3.35
CA ARG A 187 5.77 30.59 -2.98
C ARG A 187 5.09 29.51 -3.82
N GLU A 188 5.92 28.69 -4.46
CA GLU A 188 5.52 27.52 -5.25
C GLU A 188 6.12 26.27 -4.60
N LEU A 189 5.29 25.27 -4.33
CA LEU A 189 5.71 23.98 -3.81
C LEU A 189 5.91 22.99 -4.96
N ASP A 190 6.99 22.21 -4.92
CA ASP A 190 7.37 21.25 -5.96
C ASP A 190 7.17 19.80 -5.48
N PHE A 191 6.32 19.07 -6.19
CA PHE A 191 5.92 17.68 -6.00
C PHE A 191 6.50 16.75 -7.06
N SER A 192 7.32 17.25 -8.00
CA SER A 192 7.87 16.45 -9.12
C SER A 192 8.78 15.29 -8.66
N ASN A 193 9.30 15.36 -7.44
CA ASN A 193 10.06 14.29 -6.79
C ASN A 193 9.27 13.57 -5.69
N SER A 194 7.94 13.62 -5.71
CA SER A 194 7.08 13.03 -4.67
C SER A 194 6.36 11.76 -5.12
N LEU A 195 6.18 10.83 -4.18
CA LEU A 195 5.17 9.79 -4.23
C LEU A 195 3.91 10.32 -3.53
N ILE A 196 2.80 10.43 -4.27
CA ILE A 196 1.54 10.95 -3.76
C ILE A 196 0.57 9.80 -3.51
N PHE A 197 0.12 9.71 -2.27
CA PHE A 197 -0.90 8.79 -1.82
C PHE A 197 -2.15 9.57 -1.43
N MET A 198 -3.30 9.13 -1.92
CA MET A 198 -4.61 9.61 -1.50
C MET A 198 -5.35 8.46 -0.83
N THR A 199 -6.17 8.74 0.17
CA THR A 199 -7.05 7.72 0.76
C THR A 199 -8.48 8.14 0.67
N SER A 200 -9.36 7.16 0.45
CA SER A 200 -10.79 7.37 0.56
C SER A 200 -11.52 6.18 1.16
N ASN A 201 -12.63 6.48 1.82
CA ASN A 201 -13.60 5.47 2.26
C ASN A 201 -14.86 5.46 1.37
N VAL A 202 -14.84 6.07 0.18
CA VAL A 202 -15.95 6.02 -0.78
C VAL A 202 -16.30 4.57 -1.15
N GLY A 203 -17.60 4.28 -1.30
CA GLY A 203 -18.12 2.96 -1.65
C GLY A 203 -18.01 1.87 -0.56
N SER A 204 -17.28 2.14 0.53
CA SER A 204 -17.00 1.18 1.61
C SER A 204 -18.28 0.73 2.35
N ARG A 205 -19.12 1.68 2.76
CA ARG A 205 -20.37 1.41 3.50
C ARG A 205 -21.39 0.62 2.69
N ALA A 206 -21.62 1.01 1.43
CA ALA A 206 -22.57 0.33 0.54
C ALA A 206 -22.19 -1.15 0.34
N TRP A 207 -20.89 -1.44 0.26
CA TRP A 207 -20.38 -2.82 0.18
C TRP A 207 -20.59 -3.61 1.48
N VAL A 208 -20.31 -2.99 2.64
CA VAL A 208 -20.54 -3.62 3.95
C VAL A 208 -22.02 -3.94 4.16
N ASP A 209 -22.91 -3.02 3.79
CA ASP A 209 -24.36 -3.19 3.90
C ASP A 209 -24.85 -4.30 2.96
N LEU A 210 -24.36 -4.36 1.72
CA LEU A 210 -24.67 -5.45 0.78
C LEU A 210 -24.23 -6.82 1.34
N GLN A 211 -23.05 -6.91 1.94
CA GLN A 211 -22.59 -8.15 2.57
C GLN A 211 -23.42 -8.53 3.80
N ARG A 212 -23.86 -7.55 4.60
CA ARG A 212 -24.77 -7.79 5.75
C ARG A 212 -26.13 -8.31 5.26
N GLU A 213 -26.68 -7.72 4.20
CA GLU A 213 -27.94 -8.16 3.60
C GLU A 213 -27.84 -9.57 3.00
N ALA A 214 -26.74 -9.89 2.32
CA ALA A 214 -26.48 -11.22 1.79
C ALA A 214 -26.40 -12.30 2.88
N ARG A 215 -26.05 -11.93 4.13
CA ARG A 215 -25.98 -12.81 5.31
C ARG A 215 -27.25 -12.79 6.19
N GLY A 216 -28.27 -12.02 5.82
CA GLY A 216 -29.52 -11.89 6.57
C GLY A 216 -30.47 -13.11 6.46
N PRO A 217 -31.57 -13.16 7.24
CA PRO A 217 -32.54 -14.25 7.25
C PRO A 217 -33.10 -14.54 5.84
N TRP A 218 -33.43 -15.80 5.56
CA TRP A 218 -33.90 -16.29 4.26
C TRP A 218 -35.06 -15.47 3.65
N ILE A 219 -35.90 -14.86 4.50
CA ILE A 219 -37.04 -14.01 4.14
C ILE A 219 -36.60 -12.71 3.44
N LYS A 220 -35.44 -12.12 3.81
CA LYS A 220 -34.87 -10.94 3.13
C LYS A 220 -34.21 -11.30 1.79
N ARG A 221 -33.65 -12.52 1.67
CA ARG A 221 -33.08 -13.03 0.41
C ARG A 221 -34.14 -13.17 -0.68
N LEU A 222 -35.35 -13.59 -0.32
CA LEU A 222 -36.45 -13.76 -1.28
C LEU A 222 -36.98 -12.43 -1.86
N LYS A 223 -36.97 -11.34 -1.07
CA LYS A 223 -37.30 -9.99 -1.57
C LYS A 223 -36.25 -9.42 -2.53
N ASN A 224 -34.98 -9.81 -2.38
CA ASN A 224 -33.89 -9.32 -3.23
C ASN A 224 -33.77 -10.07 -4.58
N HIS A 225 -34.48 -11.18 -4.80
CA HIS A 225 -34.51 -11.86 -6.11
C HIS A 225 -35.20 -11.06 -7.24
N LEU A 226 -35.85 -9.92 -6.93
CA LEU A 226 -36.49 -9.03 -7.90
C LEU A 226 -35.63 -7.83 -8.34
N LYS A 227 -34.42 -7.65 -7.78
CA LYS A 227 -33.48 -6.61 -8.24
C LYS A 227 -32.26 -7.28 -8.89
N PRO A 228 -32.06 -7.17 -10.21
CA PRO A 228 -30.89 -7.72 -10.87
C PRO A 228 -29.75 -6.71 -10.71
N VAL A 229 -28.98 -6.81 -9.63
CA VAL A 229 -27.73 -6.03 -9.53
C VAL A 229 -26.66 -6.88 -8.84
N HIS A 230 -26.13 -7.87 -9.56
CA HIS A 230 -24.81 -8.42 -9.26
C HIS A 230 -23.75 -7.39 -9.67
N HIS A 231 -23.71 -6.22 -9.03
CA HIS A 231 -22.53 -5.38 -9.18
C HIS A 231 -21.40 -6.01 -8.37
N SER A 232 -20.28 -6.25 -9.04
CA SER A 232 -19.03 -6.60 -8.36
C SER A 232 -18.67 -5.47 -7.40
N ARG A 233 -17.88 -5.77 -6.37
CA ARG A 233 -17.36 -4.74 -5.44
C ARG A 233 -16.67 -3.60 -6.20
N ALA A 234 -15.94 -3.95 -7.26
CA ALA A 234 -15.26 -2.97 -8.11
C ALA A 234 -16.26 -2.02 -8.77
N ALA A 235 -17.34 -2.54 -9.36
CA ALA A 235 -18.37 -1.72 -10.01
C ALA A 235 -19.06 -0.76 -9.02
N LEU A 236 -19.42 -1.23 -7.81
CA LEU A 236 -20.01 -0.36 -6.78
C LEU A 236 -19.06 0.75 -6.32
N ILE A 237 -17.76 0.46 -6.26
CA ILE A 237 -16.76 1.46 -5.91
C ILE A 237 -16.57 2.44 -7.06
N GLU A 238 -16.56 1.97 -8.30
CA GLU A 238 -16.47 2.78 -9.51
C GLU A 238 -17.64 3.78 -9.61
N ASP A 239 -18.87 3.30 -9.42
CA ASP A 239 -20.06 4.17 -9.38
C ASP A 239 -19.94 5.23 -8.29
N ALA A 240 -19.54 4.83 -7.09
CA ALA A 240 -19.39 5.76 -5.95
C ALA A 240 -18.24 6.77 -6.17
N LEU A 241 -17.19 6.39 -6.88
CA LEU A 241 -16.11 7.30 -7.27
C LEU A 241 -16.59 8.33 -8.27
N HIS A 242 -17.34 7.92 -9.30
CA HIS A 242 -17.90 8.83 -10.30
C HIS A 242 -18.99 9.76 -9.74
N GLU A 243 -19.71 9.33 -8.70
CA GLU A 243 -20.63 10.18 -7.97
C GLU A 243 -19.90 11.26 -7.16
N ARG A 244 -18.73 10.92 -6.59
CA ARG A 244 -18.00 11.81 -5.67
C ARG A 244 -16.98 12.72 -6.36
N PHE A 245 -16.31 12.25 -7.40
CA PHE A 245 -15.18 12.92 -8.03
C PHE A 245 -15.45 13.13 -9.52
N ASP A 246 -15.04 14.29 -10.03
CA ASP A 246 -15.11 14.57 -11.46
C ASP A 246 -14.22 13.60 -12.24
N PRO A 247 -14.64 13.13 -13.43
CA PRO A 247 -13.83 12.24 -14.26
C PRO A 247 -12.44 12.82 -14.57
N GLU A 248 -12.32 14.14 -14.68
CA GLU A 248 -11.03 14.82 -14.87
C GLU A 248 -10.06 14.54 -13.74
N PHE A 249 -10.51 14.60 -12.48
CA PHE A 249 -9.67 14.31 -11.32
C PHE A 249 -9.22 12.85 -11.32
N LEU A 250 -10.14 11.91 -11.58
CA LEU A 250 -9.83 10.48 -11.62
C LEU A 250 -8.82 10.14 -12.73
N ASN A 251 -8.90 10.81 -13.88
CA ASN A 251 -7.97 10.62 -15.00
C ASN A 251 -6.54 11.09 -14.71
N ARG A 252 -6.30 11.87 -13.64
CA ARG A 252 -4.95 12.28 -13.21
C ARG A 252 -4.30 11.33 -12.20
N ILE A 253 -5.03 10.29 -11.79
CA ILE A 253 -4.56 9.28 -10.85
C ILE A 253 -3.95 8.13 -11.64
N ASP A 254 -2.69 7.80 -11.41
CA ASP A 254 -2.03 6.71 -12.15
C ASP A 254 -2.67 5.35 -11.83
N ARG A 255 -3.02 5.14 -10.55
CA ARG A 255 -3.65 3.89 -10.08
C ARG A 255 -4.63 4.09 -8.92
N ILE A 256 -5.78 3.43 -9.04
CA ILE A 256 -6.74 3.26 -7.96
C ILE A 256 -6.57 1.85 -7.40
N GLU A 257 -6.16 1.75 -6.13
CA GLU A 257 -5.88 0.48 -5.46
C GLU A 257 -6.99 0.16 -4.44
N LEU A 258 -7.62 -1.00 -4.62
CA LEU A 258 -8.73 -1.44 -3.78
C LEU A 258 -8.23 -2.32 -2.63
N PHE A 259 -8.48 -1.89 -1.40
CA PHE A 259 -8.15 -2.64 -0.20
C PHE A 259 -9.26 -3.63 0.14
N GLU A 260 -8.88 -4.84 0.48
CA GLU A 260 -9.77 -5.90 0.93
C GLU A 260 -10.18 -5.69 2.39
N PRO A 261 -11.44 -6.03 2.76
CA PRO A 261 -11.83 -6.04 4.16
C PRO A 261 -10.96 -7.05 4.93
N LEU A 262 -10.69 -6.76 6.19
CA LEU A 262 -9.94 -7.69 7.02
C LEU A 262 -10.79 -8.92 7.37
N THR A 263 -10.20 -10.10 7.29
CA THR A 263 -10.83 -11.37 7.66
C THR A 263 -10.35 -11.84 9.02
N THR A 264 -11.01 -12.85 9.56
CA THR A 264 -10.64 -13.49 10.84
C THR A 264 -9.24 -14.11 10.83
N GLU A 265 -8.70 -14.42 9.64
CA GLU A 265 -7.35 -14.94 9.43
C GLU A 265 -6.29 -13.84 9.59
N HIS A 266 -6.61 -12.61 9.17
CA HIS A 266 -5.71 -11.47 9.32
C HIS A 266 -5.52 -11.04 10.78
N LEU A 267 -6.47 -11.37 11.67
CA LEU A 267 -6.48 -10.90 13.06
C LEU A 267 -5.28 -11.40 13.87
N GLU A 268 -4.88 -12.66 13.68
CA GLU A 268 -3.72 -13.22 14.39
C GLU A 268 -2.43 -12.49 14.04
N THR A 269 -2.27 -12.16 12.76
CA THR A 269 -1.14 -11.36 12.28
C THR A 269 -1.15 -9.98 12.94
N ILE A 270 -2.32 -9.32 12.99
CA ILE A 270 -2.45 -8.00 13.62
C ILE A 270 -2.13 -8.05 15.11
N ILE A 271 -2.66 -9.04 15.84
CA ILE A 271 -2.38 -9.23 17.29
C ILE A 271 -0.88 -9.44 17.52
N THR A 272 -0.24 -10.26 16.67
CA THR A 272 1.21 -10.51 16.73
C THR A 272 2.00 -9.22 16.53
N LEU A 273 1.63 -8.42 15.53
CA LEU A 273 2.29 -7.14 15.24
C LEU A 273 2.14 -6.12 16.38
N GLU A 274 0.97 -6.07 17.03
CA GLU A 274 0.77 -5.21 18.21
C GLU A 274 1.60 -5.69 19.41
N LEU A 275 1.69 -7.00 19.65
CA LEU A 275 2.54 -7.57 20.69
C LEU A 275 4.03 -7.28 20.43
N GLU A 276 4.50 -7.43 19.19
CA GLU A 276 5.86 -7.04 18.81
C GLU A 276 6.14 -5.56 19.05
N ARG A 277 5.16 -4.69 18.77
CA ARG A 277 5.27 -3.24 18.99
C ARG A 277 5.38 -2.94 20.48
N THR A 278 4.56 -3.58 21.31
CA THR A 278 4.66 -3.48 22.77
C THR A 278 6.01 -3.98 23.28
N ASN A 279 6.47 -5.13 22.81
CA ASN A 279 7.77 -5.71 23.21
C ASN A 279 8.97 -4.86 22.80
N ARG A 280 8.91 -4.14 21.67
CA ARG A 280 9.97 -3.17 21.31
C ARG A 280 10.12 -2.06 22.35
N THR A 281 9.01 -1.59 22.93
CA THR A 281 9.03 -0.58 24.00
C THR A 281 9.52 -1.17 25.32
N LEU A 282 9.09 -2.39 25.63
CA LEU A 282 9.47 -3.10 26.86
C LEU A 282 10.94 -3.55 26.88
N LYS A 283 11.54 -3.78 25.71
CA LYS A 283 12.95 -4.19 25.58
C LYS A 283 13.90 -3.23 26.30
N ARG A 284 13.64 -1.91 26.26
CA ARG A 284 14.45 -0.90 26.98
C ARG A 284 14.39 -1.03 28.50
N LYS A 285 13.35 -1.69 29.02
CA LYS A 285 13.14 -1.97 30.44
C LYS A 285 13.58 -3.39 30.83
N GLY A 286 14.20 -4.13 29.91
CA GLY A 286 14.57 -5.53 30.15
C GLY A 286 13.34 -6.44 30.33
N VAL A 287 12.22 -6.12 29.68
CA VAL A 287 10.96 -6.88 29.80
C VAL A 287 10.56 -7.45 28.45
N GLU A 288 9.99 -8.65 28.47
CA GLU A 288 9.30 -9.27 27.36
C GLU A 288 7.92 -9.75 27.82
N ALA A 289 6.90 -9.57 26.97
CA ALA A 289 5.56 -10.09 27.19
C ALA A 289 5.21 -11.14 26.13
N GLN A 290 4.57 -12.22 26.56
CA GLN A 290 4.05 -13.28 25.69
C GLN A 290 2.57 -13.51 25.99
N LEU A 291 1.80 -13.92 24.97
CA LEU A 291 0.39 -14.28 25.09
C LEU A 291 0.22 -15.76 24.84
N ASP A 292 -0.55 -16.44 25.69
CA ASP A 292 -0.92 -17.84 25.45
C ASP A 292 -1.95 -17.93 24.30
N PRO A 293 -2.05 -19.09 23.62
CA PRO A 293 -3.01 -19.28 22.53
C PRO A 293 -4.46 -18.94 22.89
N ALA A 294 -4.87 -19.25 24.13
CA ALA A 294 -6.20 -18.89 24.64
C ALA A 294 -6.41 -17.37 24.72
N ALA A 295 -5.37 -16.60 25.06
CA ALA A 295 -5.44 -15.14 25.11
C ALA A 295 -5.55 -14.53 23.72
N VAL A 296 -4.86 -15.11 22.73
CA VAL A 296 -5.01 -14.74 21.32
C VAL A 296 -6.43 -15.05 20.83
N ALA A 297 -6.98 -16.23 21.15
CA ALA A 297 -8.35 -16.60 20.81
C ALA A 297 -9.38 -15.64 21.42
N LEU A 298 -9.20 -15.25 22.69
CA LEU A 298 -10.07 -14.26 23.35
C LEU A 298 -10.03 -12.90 22.64
N LEU A 299 -8.85 -12.43 22.22
CA LEU A 299 -8.70 -11.18 21.45
C LEU A 299 -9.37 -11.25 20.09
N ARG A 300 -9.30 -12.40 19.39
CA ARG A 300 -10.01 -12.59 18.12
C ARG A 300 -11.53 -12.52 18.31
N ALA A 301 -12.03 -13.17 19.36
CA ALA A 301 -13.46 -13.24 19.64
C ALA A 301 -14.06 -11.89 20.09
N LYS A 302 -13.35 -11.15 20.94
CA LYS A 302 -13.85 -9.88 21.52
C LYS A 302 -13.41 -8.63 20.77
N GLY A 303 -12.31 -8.71 20.03
CA GLY A 303 -11.62 -7.53 19.51
C GLY A 303 -11.91 -7.17 18.06
N PHE A 304 -12.63 -8.02 17.31
CA PHE A 304 -12.87 -7.76 15.90
C PHE A 304 -14.24 -7.15 15.64
N ASP A 305 -14.22 -5.92 15.14
CA ASP A 305 -15.36 -5.29 14.49
C ASP A 305 -15.03 -5.09 13.00
N PRO A 306 -15.73 -5.75 12.06
CA PRO A 306 -15.54 -5.57 10.62
C PRO A 306 -15.67 -4.12 10.17
N GLU A 307 -16.50 -3.31 10.84
CA GLU A 307 -16.75 -1.91 10.48
C GLU A 307 -15.56 -1.01 10.81
N PHE A 308 -14.79 -1.34 11.85
CA PHE A 308 -13.62 -0.56 12.28
C PHE A 308 -12.27 -1.19 11.92
N GLY A 309 -12.27 -2.35 11.26
CA GLY A 309 -11.07 -3.06 10.82
C GLY A 309 -10.07 -3.28 11.97
N ALA A 310 -8.77 -3.13 11.71
CA ALA A 310 -7.72 -3.34 12.70
C ALA A 310 -7.76 -2.35 13.88
N ARG A 311 -8.50 -1.23 13.76
CA ARG A 311 -8.61 -0.24 14.85
C ARG A 311 -9.35 -0.84 16.06
N SER A 312 -10.36 -1.68 15.82
CA SER A 312 -11.07 -2.42 16.88
C SER A 312 -10.10 -3.32 17.66
N ILE A 313 -9.30 -4.10 16.94
CA ILE A 313 -8.29 -4.99 17.53
C ILE A 313 -7.25 -4.20 18.34
N ARG A 314 -6.73 -3.08 17.82
CA ARG A 314 -5.78 -2.23 18.56
C ARG A 314 -6.38 -1.72 19.87
N ARG A 315 -7.65 -1.33 19.87
CA ARG A 315 -8.35 -0.88 21.08
C ARG A 315 -8.49 -2.03 22.09
N SER A 316 -8.98 -3.18 21.65
CA SER A 316 -9.13 -4.36 22.53
C SER A 316 -7.78 -4.89 23.01
N PHE A 317 -6.72 -4.83 22.20
CA PHE A 317 -5.37 -5.15 22.62
C PHE A 317 -4.89 -4.19 23.73
N ARG A 318 -5.15 -2.88 23.59
CA ARG A 318 -4.84 -1.93 24.67
C ARG A 318 -5.57 -2.30 25.96
N GLU A 319 -6.88 -2.52 25.89
CA GLU A 319 -7.74 -2.78 27.04
C GLU A 319 -7.45 -4.13 27.71
N LEU A 320 -7.31 -5.20 26.92
CA LEU A 320 -7.16 -6.57 27.42
C LEU A 320 -5.70 -6.99 27.63
N VAL A 321 -4.73 -6.35 26.97
CA VAL A 321 -3.31 -6.73 27.07
C VAL A 321 -2.49 -5.65 27.74
N VAL A 322 -2.49 -4.43 27.21
CA VAL A 322 -1.58 -3.37 27.68
C VAL A 322 -1.93 -2.93 29.11
N LEU A 323 -3.22 -2.74 29.43
CA LEU A 323 -3.62 -2.33 30.78
C LEU A 323 -3.30 -3.40 31.83
N PRO A 324 -3.67 -4.68 31.67
CA PRO A 324 -3.33 -5.71 32.66
C PRO A 324 -1.83 -5.95 32.78
N LEU A 325 -1.09 -5.86 31.67
CA LEU A 325 0.38 -5.96 31.69
C LEU A 325 1.00 -4.80 32.48
N ALA A 326 0.52 -3.58 32.32
CA ALA A 326 0.99 -2.43 33.09
C ALA A 326 0.76 -2.63 34.59
N SER A 327 -0.43 -3.09 34.99
CA SER A 327 -0.74 -3.43 36.39
C SER A 327 0.21 -4.52 36.93
N ALA A 328 0.44 -5.58 36.15
CA ALA A 328 1.34 -6.67 36.55
C ALA A 328 2.79 -6.23 36.70
N LEU A 329 3.28 -5.34 35.83
CA LEU A 329 4.62 -4.76 35.89
C LEU A 329 4.81 -3.84 37.10
N LEU A 330 3.78 -3.09 37.49
CA LEU A 330 3.83 -2.25 38.69
C LEU A 330 3.78 -3.09 39.97
N ALA A 331 2.98 -4.16 39.98
CA ALA A 331 2.90 -5.09 41.10
C ALA A 331 4.16 -5.97 41.23
N ASN A 332 4.84 -6.25 40.12
CA ASN A 332 6.07 -7.06 40.06
C ASN A 332 7.14 -6.31 39.25
N PRO A 333 7.80 -5.30 39.83
CA PRO A 333 8.81 -4.52 39.12
C PRO A 333 9.94 -5.42 38.58
N PRO A 334 10.38 -5.23 37.32
CA PRO A 334 11.49 -5.99 36.78
C PRO A 334 12.78 -5.66 37.53
N ALA A 335 13.66 -6.66 37.66
CA ALA A 335 14.97 -6.47 38.30
C ALA A 335 15.77 -5.40 37.55
N THR A 336 16.37 -4.47 38.30
CA THR A 336 17.15 -3.35 37.77
C THR A 336 18.64 -3.59 37.97
N GLY A 337 19.47 -3.34 36.96
CA GLY A 337 20.95 -3.42 37.04
C GLY A 337 21.64 -4.03 35.82
N THR A 338 22.97 -3.87 35.74
CA THR A 338 23.81 -4.22 34.58
C THR A 338 23.88 -5.73 34.26
N GLN A 339 23.39 -6.59 35.17
CA GLN A 339 23.28 -8.05 34.97
C GLN A 339 21.84 -8.58 35.06
N ALA A 340 20.84 -7.69 35.02
CA ALA A 340 19.44 -8.12 35.09
C ALA A 340 19.05 -8.91 33.82
N ARG A 341 18.73 -10.19 34.00
CA ARG A 341 18.14 -11.03 32.95
C ARG A 341 16.77 -10.45 32.55
N THR A 342 16.43 -10.50 31.27
CA THR A 342 15.12 -10.07 30.77
C THR A 342 13.99 -10.76 31.54
N SER A 343 13.10 -9.98 32.16
CA SER A 343 11.90 -10.48 32.85
C SER A 343 10.82 -10.82 31.84
N LEU A 344 10.34 -12.07 31.87
CA LEU A 344 9.27 -12.54 30.99
C LEU A 344 7.93 -12.48 31.73
N PHE A 345 6.92 -11.89 31.11
CA PHE A 345 5.54 -11.88 31.59
C PHE A 345 4.65 -12.67 30.62
N ARG A 346 3.85 -13.59 31.15
CA ARG A 346 2.92 -14.40 30.36
C ARG A 346 1.49 -13.98 30.64
N GLY A 347 0.75 -13.65 29.59
CA GLY A 347 -0.66 -13.31 29.61
C GLY A 347 -1.52 -14.55 29.42
N GLN A 348 -2.31 -14.89 30.42
CA GLN A 348 -3.18 -16.08 30.42
C GLN A 348 -4.63 -15.67 30.63
N VAL A 349 -5.55 -16.43 30.04
CA VAL A 349 -6.99 -16.19 30.21
C VAL A 349 -7.45 -16.67 31.58
N ARG A 350 -8.18 -15.83 32.30
CA ARG A 350 -8.93 -16.17 33.51
C ARG A 350 -10.34 -15.61 33.38
N GLY A 351 -11.29 -16.50 33.08
CA GLY A 351 -12.64 -16.10 32.71
C GLY A 351 -12.62 -15.23 31.45
N ASP A 352 -13.07 -13.99 31.58
CA ASP A 352 -13.23 -13.05 30.48
C ASP A 352 -12.07 -12.05 30.31
N LEU A 353 -11.03 -12.17 31.14
CA LEU A 353 -9.90 -11.25 31.22
C LEU A 353 -8.57 -11.96 30.98
N ILE A 354 -7.56 -11.19 30.56
CA ILE A 354 -6.18 -11.65 30.47
C ILE A 354 -5.44 -11.15 31.70
N HIS A 355 -4.84 -12.08 32.44
CA HIS A 355 -4.00 -11.78 33.59
C HIS A 355 -2.54 -12.02 33.25
N PHE A 356 -1.68 -11.06 33.61
CA PHE A 356 -0.24 -11.18 33.43
C PHE A 356 0.44 -11.60 34.72
N SER A 357 1.38 -12.54 34.61
CA SER A 357 2.22 -12.97 35.72
C SER A 357 3.67 -13.14 35.27
N PRO A 358 4.66 -12.87 36.15
CA PRO A 358 6.05 -13.11 35.83
C PRO A 358 6.30 -14.62 35.69
N VAL A 359 7.10 -15.01 34.70
CA VAL A 359 7.52 -16.40 34.48
C VAL A 359 8.83 -16.64 35.23
N SER A 360 8.78 -17.50 36.25
CA SER A 360 9.96 -17.94 37.01
C SER A 360 11.03 -18.54 36.10
N ALA A 361 12.30 -18.31 36.42
CA ALA A 361 13.44 -18.74 35.60
C ALA A 361 13.54 -20.27 35.41
N SER A 362 12.94 -21.07 36.31
CA SER A 362 12.88 -22.53 36.24
C SER A 362 11.89 -23.09 35.22
N SER A 363 11.01 -22.25 34.67
CA SER A 363 9.89 -22.65 33.80
C SER A 363 10.09 -22.26 32.33
N ARG A 364 11.29 -21.78 31.97
CA ARG A 364 11.63 -21.41 30.59
C ARG A 364 11.99 -22.68 29.83
N GLU A 365 11.10 -23.17 28.98
CA GLU A 365 11.51 -24.11 27.93
C GLU A 365 12.58 -23.43 27.06
N PRO A 366 13.70 -24.11 26.75
CA PRO A 366 14.68 -23.57 25.83
C PRO A 366 14.00 -23.36 24.47
N GLN A 367 13.88 -22.09 24.05
CA GLN A 367 13.58 -21.78 22.66
C GLN A 367 14.70 -22.40 21.81
N GLN A 368 14.38 -23.43 21.04
CA GLN A 368 15.29 -23.93 20.02
C GLN A 368 15.62 -22.76 19.09
N PRO A 369 16.91 -22.46 18.83
CA PRO A 369 17.25 -21.46 17.83
C PRO A 369 16.58 -21.84 16.50
N PRO A 370 16.14 -20.86 15.69
CA PRO A 370 15.57 -21.15 14.38
C PRO A 370 16.57 -22.02 13.62
N LYS A 371 16.12 -23.21 13.20
CA LYS A 371 16.93 -24.10 12.36
C LYS A 371 17.44 -23.28 11.19
N GLN A 372 18.75 -23.04 11.15
CA GLN A 372 19.40 -22.55 9.94
C GLN A 372 19.12 -23.61 8.87
N HIS A 373 18.35 -23.24 7.84
CA HIS A 373 18.23 -24.06 6.66
C HIS A 373 19.59 -24.06 5.96
N ASP A 374 20.33 -25.14 6.15
CA ASP A 374 21.51 -25.44 5.35
C ASP A 374 21.06 -25.67 3.89
N PRO A 375 21.58 -24.93 2.90
CA PRO A 375 21.17 -25.10 1.49
C PRO A 375 21.56 -26.46 0.88
N ALA A 376 22.27 -27.31 1.60
CA ALA A 376 22.86 -28.53 1.07
C ALA A 376 21.97 -29.79 1.12
N THR A 377 20.78 -29.72 1.74
CA THR A 377 19.95 -30.93 1.97
C THR A 377 18.78 -31.11 0.99
N LEU A 378 18.59 -30.23 0.00
CA LEU A 378 17.52 -30.33 -1.01
C LEU A 378 17.93 -31.04 -2.31
N ARG A 379 18.96 -31.90 -2.26
CA ARG A 379 19.36 -32.79 -3.37
C ARG A 379 19.46 -34.24 -2.89
N SER A 380 18.34 -34.84 -2.50
CA SER A 380 18.25 -36.31 -2.44
C SER A 380 16.84 -36.91 -2.57
N GLU A 381 15.77 -36.11 -2.52
CA GLU A 381 14.41 -36.61 -2.73
C GLU A 381 13.81 -36.05 -4.02
N GLN A 382 14.11 -36.71 -5.15
CA GLN A 382 13.25 -36.79 -6.34
C GLN A 382 13.92 -37.73 -7.36
N ARG A 383 13.70 -39.03 -7.18
CA ARG A 383 13.69 -40.02 -8.27
C ARG A 383 12.32 -40.69 -8.22
N PRO A 384 11.51 -40.63 -9.28
CA PRO A 384 10.36 -41.50 -9.40
C PRO A 384 10.80 -42.85 -9.95
N ASP A 385 10.40 -43.91 -9.26
CA ASP A 385 10.55 -45.29 -9.70
C ASP A 385 9.75 -45.54 -10.99
N GLU A 386 10.47 -45.88 -12.05
CA GLU A 386 9.95 -46.64 -13.17
C GLU A 386 9.79 -48.11 -12.74
N GLN A 387 8.56 -48.63 -12.73
CA GLN A 387 8.21 -49.95 -13.28
C GLN A 387 6.73 -50.32 -13.03
N HIS A 388 6.17 -51.05 -14.01
CA HIS A 388 4.81 -51.62 -14.09
C HIS A 388 3.69 -50.70 -14.58
N SER A 389 3.42 -50.71 -15.89
CA SER A 389 2.48 -51.71 -16.44
C SER A 389 2.55 -51.74 -17.98
N GLN A 390 2.85 -52.92 -18.52
CA GLN A 390 2.68 -53.25 -19.94
C GLN A 390 1.21 -53.57 -20.24
N ARG A 391 0.88 -53.50 -21.55
CA ARG A 391 -0.36 -53.91 -22.25
C ARG A 391 -1.36 -52.73 -22.36
N HIS A 392 -1.82 -52.28 -23.53
CA HIS A 392 -2.23 -53.03 -24.73
C HIS A 392 -2.53 -52.04 -25.90
N PHE A 393 -2.24 -52.47 -27.15
CA PHE A 393 -2.78 -52.04 -28.47
C PHE A 393 -2.57 -50.58 -28.94
N SER A 394 -2.36 -50.22 -30.22
CA SER A 394 -1.66 -50.73 -31.42
C SER A 394 -2.14 -49.85 -32.61
N HIS A 395 -1.23 -49.47 -33.52
CA HIS A 395 -1.46 -48.93 -34.89
C HIS A 395 -2.35 -47.66 -35.03
N HIS A 396 -2.06 -46.63 -35.85
CA HIS A 396 -1.50 -46.59 -37.20
C HIS A 396 -0.86 -45.21 -37.45
N VAL A 397 0.28 -45.21 -38.15
CA VAL A 397 0.82 -44.07 -38.88
C VAL A 397 0.22 -44.08 -40.28
N SER A 398 -0.20 -42.92 -40.80
CA SER A 398 -0.07 -42.62 -42.23
C SER A 398 -0.05 -41.11 -42.47
N SER A 399 1.03 -40.72 -43.13
CA SER A 399 1.35 -39.48 -43.82
C SER A 399 0.29 -39.01 -44.82
N GLN A 400 0.20 -37.69 -45.06
CA GLN A 400 0.54 -37.11 -46.38
C GLN A 400 0.46 -35.57 -46.39
N ASN A 401 1.44 -34.99 -47.07
CA ASN A 401 1.55 -33.61 -47.53
C ASN A 401 0.56 -33.31 -48.68
N HIS A 402 0.08 -32.07 -48.77
CA HIS A 402 0.05 -31.19 -49.96
C HIS A 402 -0.60 -29.85 -49.55
N SER A 403 0.06 -28.69 -49.62
CA SER A 403 0.39 -27.85 -50.80
C SER A 403 -0.80 -27.06 -51.35
N SER A 404 -0.73 -25.71 -51.21
CA SER A 404 -1.25 -24.64 -52.12
C SER A 404 -2.78 -24.56 -52.31
N GLU A 405 -3.47 -23.42 -52.51
CA GLU A 405 -3.12 -22.18 -53.20
C GLU A 405 -4.23 -21.10 -52.96
N ASN A 406 -3.86 -19.86 -53.31
CA ASN A 406 -4.58 -18.58 -53.43
C ASN A 406 -6.08 -18.52 -53.83
N LEU A 407 -6.69 -17.37 -53.48
CA LEU A 407 -7.59 -16.46 -54.27
C LEU A 407 -8.64 -15.84 -53.29
N SER A 408 -8.61 -14.58 -52.86
CA SER A 408 -8.88 -13.27 -53.51
C SER A 408 -10.19 -13.17 -54.32
N SER A 409 -11.14 -12.37 -53.80
CA SER A 409 -12.08 -11.45 -54.53
C SER A 409 -13.17 -10.98 -53.53
N GLU A 410 -13.22 -9.69 -53.18
CA GLU A 410 -14.16 -8.68 -53.72
C GLU A 410 -15.65 -8.96 -53.44
N ASN A 411 -16.29 -8.09 -52.64
CA ASN A 411 -17.41 -7.25 -53.12
C ASN A 411 -18.00 -6.34 -52.03
N ASN A 412 -18.00 -5.04 -52.34
CA ASN A 412 -18.86 -3.97 -51.83
C ASN A 412 -19.43 -3.30 -53.11
N PRO A 413 -20.73 -2.95 -53.22
CA PRO A 413 -21.21 -1.60 -52.86
C PRO A 413 -22.65 -1.66 -52.28
N SER A 414 -23.36 -0.64 -51.77
CA SER A 414 -23.60 0.75 -52.18
C SER A 414 -24.42 1.47 -51.08
N GLN A 415 -24.03 2.67 -50.65
CA GLN A 415 -24.73 3.98 -50.79
C GLN A 415 -26.27 4.00 -50.76
N THR A 416 -26.84 4.82 -49.85
CA THR A 416 -27.75 5.96 -50.16
C THR A 416 -28.03 6.80 -48.90
N GLU A 417 -27.72 8.10 -48.97
CA GLU A 417 -28.31 9.18 -48.14
C GLU A 417 -29.76 9.47 -48.60
N PRO A 418 -30.55 10.24 -47.82
CA PRO A 418 -30.67 11.66 -48.18
C PRO A 418 -30.78 12.64 -46.98
N SER A 419 -30.43 13.90 -47.23
CA SER A 419 -30.78 15.13 -46.48
C SER A 419 -31.69 16.01 -47.37
N PRO A 420 -32.14 17.23 -46.98
CA PRO A 420 -32.72 17.72 -45.71
C PRO A 420 -34.06 18.48 -45.95
N GLU A 421 -34.85 18.78 -44.91
CA GLU A 421 -35.84 19.88 -44.99
C GLU A 421 -36.14 20.57 -43.65
N ARG A 422 -36.46 21.86 -43.75
CA ARG A 422 -36.48 22.92 -42.72
C ARG A 422 -37.82 23.05 -41.97
N ALA A 423 -37.76 23.55 -40.74
CA ALA A 423 -38.65 24.54 -40.05
C ALA A 423 -38.53 24.26 -38.53
N GLY A 424 -38.20 25.18 -37.61
CA GLY A 424 -38.53 26.60 -37.52
C GLY A 424 -39.77 26.78 -36.65
N GLN A 425 -39.63 26.92 -35.32
CA GLN A 425 -40.40 27.89 -34.51
C GLN A 425 -40.06 27.88 -33.01
N GLU A 426 -39.88 29.10 -32.51
CA GLU A 426 -39.86 29.54 -31.12
C GLU A 426 -41.20 29.27 -30.42
N MET A 427 -41.19 29.02 -29.11
CA MET A 427 -41.68 30.00 -28.12
C MET A 427 -41.57 29.46 -26.68
N LYS A 428 -41.01 30.34 -25.84
CA LYS A 428 -41.05 30.38 -24.37
C LYS A 428 -42.46 30.85 -23.90
N PRO A 429 -42.84 30.80 -22.61
CA PRO A 429 -42.09 31.26 -21.43
C PRO A 429 -41.52 30.17 -20.51
#